data_AF-A0A2N1MZH5-F1
#
_entry.id   AF-A0A2N1MZH5-F1
#
_cell.length_a   1.000
_cell.length_b   1.000
_cell.length_c   1.000
_cell.angle_alpha   90.00
_cell.angle_beta   90.00
_cell.angle_gamma   90.00
#
_symmetry.space_group_name_H-M   'P 1'
#
loop_
_entity.id
_entity.type
_entity.pdbx_description
1 polymer ?
#
loop_
_entity_poly.entity_id
_entity_poly.type
_entity_poly.pdbx_seq_one_letter_code
_entity_poly.pdbx_strand_id
1 'polypeptide(L)'
;MPCHWLVKGTKEYCTRPTKNEYCGMHAFAINRRGATPPSACLLCGNGTNSVTQICIHCGQHKFRAKLWRERNANVVAKNTMRLTCPRCGKVFPEKAKMQALERHLNRKIPCRPQAGQQATPQPAAQQSVQQAAPQFAAQPTSQVTQPATQTVPPAAQENICKKCKECIVEKKYVSIGTQTDDIGDISQTRKNVEMQNKETIIPIQLVQKRQVTESEKPFLIYKSDNNAYDLFDGKTIWNGSNTVFRELSQKYSFIPVKRNETLEEAYARITVESEELMKKSNGEINMKITGNYPKTTLELFRTKSKAANHKKIIGNEESEWIMKASTGGIIWAEQYEGPAQELDYESMYPTCMSKSNTQWPIYEGDFEYLEKLDNLSFGIYHVDIEGQPEKKKDAKCTRLFRYNPEKYYTHYDIQRARDLGLEVKLINESPNALIYNEKKCMTGEDLFSKWYNTLIKIKREGGYAGKASKELLVSLWGVLCEQRNNRFYGPHPRIKPFLLSLVRKTISESVEKFGNKVKRIHTDGFVISGNDNINPEYIRVNGLEIKKKGNCIVKNCNNVKWANQSIK
;
A
#
# COMPACT_ATOMS: atom_id res chain seq x y z
N MET A 1 -0.19 24.41 18.27
CA MET A 1 0.42 23.19 18.86
C MET A 1 -0.65 22.12 19.00
N PRO A 2 -0.40 20.85 18.60
CA PRO A 2 -1.40 19.78 18.68
C PRO A 2 -1.53 19.24 20.12
N CYS A 3 -2.76 19.09 20.62
CA CYS A 3 -3.04 18.52 21.95
C CYS A 3 -3.11 16.98 21.83
N HIS A 4 -2.09 16.27 22.31
CA HIS A 4 -1.92 14.82 22.13
C HIS A 4 -2.51 13.95 23.24
N TRP A 5 -3.39 14.50 24.08
CA TRP A 5 -3.78 13.82 25.33
C TRP A 5 -4.95 12.83 25.24
N LEU A 6 -5.59 12.64 24.08
CA LEU A 6 -6.69 11.68 23.97
C LEU A 6 -6.67 10.89 22.65
N VAL A 7 -6.01 9.73 22.73
CA VAL A 7 -6.29 8.48 22.00
C VAL A 7 -5.90 8.39 20.50
N LYS A 8 -4.78 7.69 20.28
CA LYS A 8 -4.51 6.66 19.25
C LYS A 8 -4.83 7.00 17.77
N GLY A 9 -3.78 7.46 17.07
CA GLY A 9 -3.56 7.11 15.66
C GLY A 9 -4.26 7.95 14.59
N THR A 10 -4.93 9.05 14.93
CA THR A 10 -5.41 10.04 13.95
C THR A 10 -5.06 11.46 14.40
N LYS A 11 -4.60 12.30 13.46
CA LYS A 11 -4.27 13.72 13.68
C LYS A 11 -5.48 14.57 13.27
N GLU A 12 -6.40 14.84 14.19
CA GLU A 12 -7.40 15.90 14.04
C GLU A 12 -7.22 16.95 15.14
N TYR A 13 -7.36 18.24 14.78
CA TYR A 13 -7.22 19.36 15.70
C TYR A 13 -8.56 19.67 16.38
N CYS A 14 -8.55 19.80 17.72
CA CYS A 14 -9.67 20.40 18.46
C CYS A 14 -9.66 21.92 18.22
N THR A 15 -10.72 22.48 17.66
CA THR A 15 -10.80 23.86 17.15
C THR A 15 -11.00 24.95 18.23
N ARG A 16 -10.68 24.68 19.51
CA ARG A 16 -10.90 25.64 20.62
C ARG A 16 -9.58 26.16 21.22
N PRO A 17 -9.51 27.44 21.66
CA PRO A 17 -8.29 28.07 22.14
C PRO A 17 -7.77 27.43 23.45
N THR A 18 -6.45 27.28 23.52
CA THR A 18 -5.69 26.75 24.68
C THR A 18 -5.14 27.89 25.51
N LYS A 19 -5.34 27.87 26.83
CA LYS A 19 -4.71 28.82 27.77
C LYS A 19 -3.92 27.96 28.76
N ASN A 20 -2.60 28.15 28.84
CA ASN A 20 -1.67 27.42 29.70
C ASN A 20 -1.64 25.89 29.44
N GLU A 21 -1.03 25.50 28.31
CA GLU A 21 -0.70 24.12 27.92
C GLU A 21 -1.87 23.13 27.69
N TYR A 22 -3.09 23.47 28.09
CA TYR A 22 -4.29 22.68 27.90
C TYR A 22 -5.40 23.47 27.18
N CYS A 23 -6.32 22.78 26.50
CA CYS A 23 -7.49 23.46 25.92
C CYS A 23 -8.43 23.91 27.06
N GLY A 24 -9.18 25.01 26.85
CA GLY A 24 -10.00 25.62 27.90
C GLY A 24 -10.99 24.65 28.59
N MET A 25 -11.45 23.63 27.87
CA MET A 25 -12.35 22.60 28.41
C MET A 25 -11.63 21.58 29.32
N HIS A 26 -10.34 21.30 29.06
CA HIS A 26 -9.53 20.38 29.86
C HIS A 26 -8.93 21.04 31.10
N ALA A 27 -8.50 22.31 31.00
CA ALA A 27 -8.10 23.10 32.16
C ALA A 27 -9.26 23.19 33.18
N PHE A 28 -10.48 23.35 32.70
CA PHE A 28 -11.68 23.36 33.55
C PHE A 28 -11.94 21.99 34.23
N ALA A 29 -11.71 20.87 33.53
CA ALA A 29 -11.92 19.53 34.07
C ALA A 29 -10.88 19.11 35.14
N ILE A 30 -9.62 19.51 34.96
CA ILE A 30 -8.53 19.30 35.93
C ILE A 30 -8.80 20.10 37.21
N ASN A 31 -9.16 21.38 37.07
CA ASN A 31 -9.44 22.26 38.20
C ASN A 31 -10.70 21.84 38.99
N ARG A 32 -11.74 21.30 38.33
CA ARG A 32 -12.96 20.85 39.04
C ARG A 32 -12.81 19.55 39.81
N ARG A 33 -11.85 18.69 39.45
CA ARG A 33 -11.70 17.34 40.04
C ARG A 33 -10.47 17.20 40.94
N GLY A 34 -9.65 18.26 41.07
CA GLY A 34 -8.43 18.25 41.89
C GLY A 34 -7.40 17.20 41.47
N ALA A 35 -7.47 16.71 40.22
CA ALA A 35 -6.64 15.62 39.75
C ALA A 35 -5.31 16.15 39.21
N THR A 36 -4.19 15.54 39.62
CA THR A 36 -2.86 15.86 39.09
C THR A 36 -2.65 15.26 37.70
N PRO A 37 -1.94 15.94 36.78
CA PRO A 37 -1.65 15.40 35.45
C PRO A 37 -0.78 14.12 35.52
N PRO A 38 -1.15 13.02 34.84
CA PRO A 38 -0.32 11.83 34.77
C PRO A 38 1.06 12.06 34.14
N SER A 39 2.08 11.38 34.67
CA SER A 39 3.47 11.46 34.20
C SER A 39 3.72 10.69 32.90
N ALA A 40 4.73 11.12 32.14
CA ALA A 40 5.11 10.51 30.86
C ALA A 40 5.75 9.12 31.04
N CYS A 41 5.61 8.29 30.00
CA CYS A 41 6.23 6.96 29.95
C CYS A 41 7.77 7.07 29.92
N LEU A 42 8.46 6.40 30.85
CA LEU A 42 9.92 6.47 30.99
C LEU A 42 10.73 5.98 29.77
N LEU A 43 10.16 5.09 28.95
CA LEU A 43 10.88 4.50 27.81
C LEU A 43 10.71 5.29 26.50
N CYS A 44 9.57 5.96 26.29
CA CYS A 44 9.30 6.65 25.02
C CYS A 44 8.85 8.11 25.19
N GLY A 45 8.85 8.64 26.40
CA GLY A 45 8.55 10.04 26.69
C GLY A 45 7.10 10.49 26.48
N ASN A 46 6.19 9.60 26.08
CA ASN A 46 4.79 9.95 25.80
C ASN A 46 3.92 9.89 27.06
N GLY A 47 3.07 10.90 27.27
CA GLY A 47 2.07 10.96 28.35
C GLY A 47 1.08 9.80 28.30
N THR A 48 0.80 9.15 29.43
CA THR A 48 -0.18 8.06 29.52
C THR A 48 -1.14 8.33 30.66
N ASN A 49 -2.45 8.11 30.47
CA ASN A 49 -3.48 8.20 31.54
C ASN A 49 -3.36 7.09 32.61
N SER A 50 -2.20 6.44 32.72
CA SER A 50 -1.97 5.29 33.59
C SER A 50 -0.92 5.63 34.63
N VAL A 51 -1.26 5.45 35.90
CA VAL A 51 -0.35 5.67 37.05
C VAL A 51 0.95 4.85 36.96
N THR A 52 0.95 3.81 36.11
CA THR A 52 2.05 2.87 35.91
C THR A 52 3.02 3.22 34.78
N GLN A 53 2.86 4.35 34.05
CA GLN A 53 3.80 4.84 33.01
C GLN A 53 3.99 3.93 31.78
N ILE A 54 2.90 3.64 31.06
CA ILE A 54 2.87 2.48 30.16
C ILE A 54 2.27 2.79 28.75
N CYS A 55 3.08 2.71 27.68
CA CYS A 55 2.69 3.02 26.29
C CYS A 55 2.55 1.79 25.35
N ILE A 56 1.57 1.82 24.44
CA ILE A 56 1.20 0.74 23.48
C ILE A 56 2.35 0.34 22.54
N HIS A 57 3.16 1.30 22.08
CA HIS A 57 4.27 1.04 21.15
C HIS A 57 5.39 0.23 21.81
N CYS A 58 5.54 0.30 23.13
CA CYS A 58 6.58 -0.39 23.89
C CYS A 58 6.26 -1.89 24.13
N GLY A 59 5.29 -2.48 23.40
CA GLY A 59 4.93 -3.90 23.51
C GLY A 59 3.80 -4.24 24.49
N GLN A 60 3.07 -3.22 24.95
CA GLN A 60 2.13 -3.32 26.07
C GLN A 60 0.82 -4.05 25.83
N HIS A 61 0.41 -4.28 24.57
CA HIS A 61 -0.73 -5.14 24.28
C HIS A 61 -0.53 -6.54 24.88
N LYS A 62 0.70 -7.07 24.85
CA LYS A 62 1.01 -8.41 25.35
C LYS A 62 0.96 -8.47 26.88
N PHE A 63 1.42 -7.42 27.57
CA PHE A 63 1.44 -7.36 29.04
C PHE A 63 0.05 -7.08 29.62
N ARG A 64 -0.72 -6.14 29.05
CA ARG A 64 -2.13 -5.92 29.45
C ARG A 64 -3.01 -7.13 29.14
N ALA A 65 -2.83 -7.79 27.99
CA ALA A 65 -3.57 -9.02 27.67
C ALA A 65 -3.19 -10.16 28.62
N LYS A 66 -1.92 -10.27 29.01
CA LYS A 66 -1.44 -11.28 29.98
C LYS A 66 -2.01 -11.01 31.38
N LEU A 67 -1.85 -9.81 31.92
CA LEU A 67 -2.38 -9.43 33.23
C LEU A 67 -3.92 -9.49 33.28
N TRP A 68 -4.61 -9.13 32.18
CA TRP A 68 -6.05 -9.25 32.10
C TRP A 68 -6.49 -10.71 32.09
N ARG A 69 -5.79 -11.60 31.36
CA ARG A 69 -6.07 -13.05 31.38
C ARG A 69 -5.77 -13.69 32.73
N GLU A 70 -4.70 -13.26 33.40
CA GLU A 70 -4.31 -13.77 34.72
C GLU A 70 -5.28 -13.29 35.81
N ARG A 71 -5.71 -12.02 35.78
CA ARG A 71 -6.73 -11.50 36.72
C ARG A 71 -8.14 -12.02 36.47
N ASN A 72 -8.48 -12.33 35.22
CA ASN A 72 -9.83 -12.75 34.83
C ASN A 72 -9.90 -14.23 34.42
N ALA A 73 -8.93 -15.05 34.80
CA ALA A 73 -8.89 -16.47 34.46
C ALA A 73 -10.20 -17.20 34.81
N ASN A 74 -10.80 -16.87 35.96
CA ASN A 74 -12.09 -17.41 36.41
C ASN A 74 -13.30 -16.89 35.62
N VAL A 75 -13.22 -15.69 35.03
CA VAL A 75 -14.28 -15.10 34.17
C VAL A 75 -14.19 -15.67 32.75
N VAL A 76 -12.97 -15.90 32.25
CA VAL A 76 -12.74 -16.58 30.97
C VAL A 76 -13.23 -18.03 31.02
N ALA A 77 -13.04 -18.72 32.16
CA ALA A 77 -13.60 -20.06 32.38
C ALA A 77 -15.15 -20.06 32.45
N LYS A 78 -15.77 -19.01 33.01
CA LYS A 78 -17.24 -18.85 33.07
C LYS A 78 -17.87 -18.42 31.73
N ASN A 79 -17.19 -17.63 30.90
CA ASN A 79 -17.74 -17.15 29.61
C ASN A 79 -17.83 -18.22 28.51
N THR A 80 -17.22 -19.38 28.70
CA THR A 80 -17.38 -20.56 27.83
C THR A 80 -18.67 -21.37 28.05
N MET A 81 -19.56 -20.98 28.97
CA MET A 81 -20.88 -21.63 29.10
C MET A 81 -21.83 -21.17 27.98
N ARG A 82 -22.17 -22.13 27.10
CA ARG A 82 -23.21 -22.04 26.07
C ARG A 82 -24.58 -22.23 26.73
N LEU A 83 -25.53 -21.32 26.50
CA LEU A 83 -26.92 -21.50 26.94
C LEU A 83 -27.68 -22.31 25.88
N THR A 84 -28.32 -23.38 26.34
CA THR A 84 -29.04 -24.35 25.50
C THR A 84 -30.51 -24.35 25.89
N CYS A 85 -31.42 -24.36 24.90
CA CYS A 85 -32.84 -24.51 25.18
C CYS A 85 -33.15 -25.94 25.71
N PRO A 86 -33.76 -26.11 26.89
CA PRO A 86 -34.07 -27.43 27.43
C PRO A 86 -35.17 -28.18 26.66
N ARG A 87 -35.96 -27.50 25.82
CA ARG A 87 -37.04 -28.12 25.03
C ARG A 87 -36.59 -28.68 23.68
N CYS A 88 -35.63 -28.01 23.02
CA CYS A 88 -35.25 -28.33 21.64
C CYS A 88 -33.73 -28.41 21.40
N GLY A 89 -32.90 -28.22 22.42
CA GLY A 89 -31.44 -28.33 22.31
C GLY A 89 -30.75 -27.18 21.59
N LYS A 90 -31.47 -26.13 21.17
CA LYS A 90 -30.89 -25.00 20.42
C LYS A 90 -29.90 -24.19 21.27
N VAL A 91 -28.68 -23.99 20.76
CA VAL A 91 -27.60 -23.24 21.41
C VAL A 91 -27.59 -21.78 20.95
N PHE A 92 -27.44 -20.83 21.88
CA PHE A 92 -27.46 -19.39 21.57
C PHE A 92 -26.06 -18.75 21.70
N PRO A 93 -25.50 -18.17 20.61
CA PRO A 93 -24.19 -17.52 20.62
C PRO A 93 -24.18 -16.08 21.19
N GLU A 94 -22.99 -15.64 21.56
CA GLU A 94 -22.69 -14.67 22.64
C GLU A 94 -22.80 -13.18 22.28
N LYS A 95 -23.99 -12.66 21.98
CA LYS A 95 -24.25 -11.20 22.09
C LYS A 95 -25.62 -10.76 22.65
N ALA A 96 -26.48 -11.66 23.15
CA ALA A 96 -27.67 -11.28 23.94
C ALA A 96 -28.26 -12.49 24.72
N LYS A 97 -27.47 -13.05 25.66
CA LYS A 97 -27.60 -14.43 26.16
C LYS A 97 -28.92 -14.80 26.91
N MET A 98 -29.56 -13.93 27.71
CA MET A 98 -30.83 -14.29 28.41
C MET A 98 -32.10 -13.91 27.63
N GLN A 99 -32.19 -12.68 27.12
CA GLN A 99 -33.39 -12.21 26.42
C GLN A 99 -33.69 -13.00 25.13
N ALA A 100 -32.67 -13.55 24.47
CA ALA A 100 -32.85 -14.39 23.28
C ALA A 100 -33.38 -15.79 23.66
N LEU A 101 -32.94 -16.34 24.79
CA LEU A 101 -33.45 -17.60 25.32
C LEU A 101 -34.87 -17.44 25.87
N GLU A 102 -35.15 -16.37 26.62
CA GLU A 102 -36.51 -16.05 27.09
C GLU A 102 -37.48 -15.85 25.93
N ARG A 103 -37.11 -15.05 24.91
CA ARG A 103 -37.93 -14.89 23.70
C ARG A 103 -38.15 -16.19 22.95
N HIS A 104 -37.20 -17.14 23.05
CA HIS A 104 -37.35 -18.46 22.45
C HIS A 104 -38.28 -19.37 23.26
N LEU A 105 -38.22 -19.32 24.60
CA LEU A 105 -39.08 -20.09 25.51
C LEU A 105 -40.53 -19.56 25.54
N ASN A 106 -40.71 -18.26 25.34
CA ASN A 106 -42.01 -17.56 25.44
C ASN A 106 -42.70 -17.31 24.07
N ARG A 107 -42.31 -18.04 23.01
CA ARG A 107 -43.02 -17.94 21.72
C ARG A 107 -44.43 -18.52 21.83
N LYS A 108 -45.41 -17.90 21.14
CA LYS A 108 -46.81 -18.38 21.05
C LYS A 108 -46.91 -19.85 20.61
N ILE A 109 -45.95 -20.32 19.81
CA ILE A 109 -45.82 -21.72 19.41
C ILE A 109 -44.55 -22.28 20.06
N PRO A 110 -44.66 -23.24 21.00
CA PRO A 110 -43.51 -23.84 21.67
C PRO A 110 -42.58 -24.56 20.69
N CYS A 111 -41.27 -24.50 20.94
CA CYS A 111 -40.30 -25.29 20.18
C CYS A 111 -40.44 -26.79 20.50
N ARG A 112 -40.39 -27.64 19.45
CA ARG A 112 -40.43 -29.11 19.57
C ARG A 112 -39.01 -29.70 19.61
N PRO A 113 -38.82 -30.84 20.31
CA PRO A 113 -37.57 -31.59 20.24
C PRO A 113 -37.24 -32.00 18.81
N GLN A 114 -35.97 -31.94 18.41
CA GLN A 114 -35.53 -32.56 17.15
C GLN A 114 -35.62 -34.07 17.33
N ALA A 115 -36.54 -34.71 16.61
CA ALA A 115 -36.66 -36.15 16.59
C ALA A 115 -35.46 -36.75 15.83
N GLY A 116 -34.62 -37.49 16.55
CA GLY A 116 -33.56 -38.29 15.94
C GLY A 116 -32.24 -38.26 16.72
N GLN A 117 -32.20 -39.00 17.83
CA GLN A 117 -31.10 -39.88 18.22
C GLN A 117 -31.46 -40.54 19.56
N GLN A 118 -31.99 -41.75 19.47
CA GLN A 118 -32.12 -42.67 20.60
C GLN A 118 -30.71 -43.04 21.08
N ALA A 119 -30.43 -42.82 22.37
CA ALA A 119 -29.27 -43.37 23.05
C ALA A 119 -29.73 -44.51 23.96
N THR A 120 -29.20 -45.70 23.75
CA THR A 120 -29.25 -46.82 24.69
C THR A 120 -28.21 -46.62 25.81
N PRO A 121 -28.45 -47.17 27.03
CA PRO A 121 -27.76 -46.74 28.24
C PRO A 121 -26.54 -47.61 28.59
N GLN A 122 -25.55 -47.01 29.26
CA GLN A 122 -24.51 -47.73 30.02
C GLN A 122 -24.43 -47.22 31.47
N PRO A 123 -24.00 -48.08 32.42
CA PRO A 123 -24.38 -47.99 33.83
C PRO A 123 -23.39 -47.21 34.73
N ALA A 124 -23.87 -46.91 35.94
CA ALA A 124 -23.33 -46.05 36.97
C ALA A 124 -22.23 -46.67 37.86
N ALA A 125 -21.36 -45.81 38.44
CA ALA A 125 -20.77 -45.85 39.80
C ALA A 125 -19.58 -44.86 39.85
N GLN A 126 -19.17 -44.18 40.92
CA GLN A 126 -19.73 -43.72 42.21
C GLN A 126 -18.71 -42.67 42.73
N GLN A 127 -19.17 -41.72 43.54
CA GLN A 127 -18.39 -40.62 44.12
C GLN A 127 -17.75 -40.96 45.47
N SER A 128 -16.62 -40.31 45.81
CA SER A 128 -16.25 -39.78 47.15
C SER A 128 -14.96 -38.94 46.98
N VAL A 129 -14.94 -37.61 47.14
CA VAL A 129 -14.98 -36.73 48.33
C VAL A 129 -13.85 -36.99 49.35
N GLN A 130 -12.92 -36.03 49.48
CA GLN A 130 -12.51 -35.47 50.78
C GLN A 130 -11.68 -34.17 50.62
N GLN A 131 -12.01 -33.19 51.47
CA GLN A 131 -11.36 -31.89 51.67
C GLN A 131 -10.50 -31.95 52.95
N ALA A 132 -9.44 -31.14 53.02
CA ALA A 132 -9.15 -30.25 54.16
C ALA A 132 -7.81 -29.48 53.97
N ALA A 133 -7.86 -28.18 54.27
CA ALA A 133 -6.74 -27.27 54.59
C ALA A 133 -6.51 -27.31 56.14
N PRO A 134 -5.67 -26.48 56.84
CA PRO A 134 -5.01 -25.22 56.41
C PRO A 134 -3.62 -24.84 57.04
N GLN A 135 -3.07 -23.72 56.54
CA GLN A 135 -2.38 -22.59 57.23
C GLN A 135 -0.97 -22.69 57.92
N PHE A 136 -0.10 -21.71 57.59
CA PHE A 136 0.47 -20.59 58.43
C PHE A 136 1.97 -20.24 58.19
N ALA A 137 2.25 -18.92 58.07
CA ALA A 137 3.42 -18.09 58.52
C ALA A 137 4.88 -18.54 58.22
N ALA A 138 5.97 -17.74 58.22
CA ALA A 138 6.34 -16.31 58.14
C ALA A 138 7.89 -16.27 57.90
N GLN A 139 8.44 -15.10 57.52
CA GLN A 139 9.89 -14.75 57.32
C GLN A 139 10.69 -14.69 58.67
N PRO A 140 12.04 -14.38 58.81
CA PRO A 140 12.90 -13.45 58.01
C PRO A 140 14.48 -13.62 57.96
N THR A 141 15.14 -12.70 57.20
CA THR A 141 16.51 -12.05 57.35
C THR A 141 17.82 -12.87 57.48
N SER A 142 18.96 -12.56 56.82
CA SER A 142 19.85 -11.38 57.05
C SER A 142 21.07 -11.30 56.06
N GLN A 143 21.51 -10.05 55.75
CA GLN A 143 22.87 -9.46 55.52
C GLN A 143 23.95 -10.19 54.66
N VAL A 144 24.76 -9.52 53.81
CA VAL A 144 26.04 -8.80 54.14
C VAL A 144 26.64 -8.11 52.87
N THR A 145 26.96 -6.81 53.02
CA THR A 145 28.10 -5.96 52.57
C THR A 145 28.65 -5.86 51.11
N GLN A 146 28.92 -4.61 50.67
CA GLN A 146 29.73 -4.19 49.49
C GLN A 146 31.25 -4.11 49.81
N PRO A 147 32.16 -3.91 48.81
CA PRO A 147 32.57 -2.53 48.44
C PRO A 147 32.92 -2.32 46.95
N ALA A 148 33.16 -1.04 46.60
CA ALA A 148 33.26 -0.43 45.28
C ALA A 148 34.62 -0.57 44.56
N THR A 149 34.62 -0.45 43.22
CA THR A 149 35.76 0.09 42.43
C THR A 149 35.29 0.65 41.08
N GLN A 150 35.84 1.79 40.69
CA GLN A 150 35.63 2.52 39.43
C GLN A 150 36.57 1.98 38.33
N THR A 151 36.16 1.97 37.04
CA THR A 151 36.91 2.52 35.87
C THR A 151 36.28 2.16 34.50
N VAL A 152 36.12 3.21 33.66
CA VAL A 152 36.22 3.36 32.17
C VAL A 152 35.54 2.35 31.21
N PRO A 153 34.79 2.82 30.17
CA PRO A 153 34.01 1.96 29.27
C PRO A 153 34.80 1.45 28.05
N PRO A 154 34.59 0.20 27.59
CA PRO A 154 34.96 -0.20 26.25
C PRO A 154 33.74 -0.50 25.35
N ALA A 155 33.77 0.16 24.19
CA ALA A 155 33.37 -0.30 22.85
C ALA A 155 31.98 -0.94 22.62
N ALA A 156 31.32 -0.42 21.58
CA ALA A 156 30.07 -0.89 21.00
C ALA A 156 30.07 -2.42 20.78
N GLN A 157 29.20 -3.12 21.52
CA GLN A 157 28.85 -4.50 21.21
C GLN A 157 27.70 -4.53 20.20
N GLU A 158 27.99 -5.14 19.06
CA GLU A 158 27.09 -5.43 17.96
C GLU A 158 25.84 -6.20 18.44
N ASN A 159 24.69 -5.87 17.86
CA ASN A 159 23.39 -6.46 18.20
C ASN A 159 23.30 -7.94 17.74
N ILE A 160 23.67 -8.87 18.63
CA ILE A 160 23.50 -10.31 18.43
C ILE A 160 22.29 -10.81 19.22
N CYS A 161 21.41 -11.57 18.57
CA CYS A 161 20.26 -12.21 19.22
C CYS A 161 20.71 -13.30 20.22
N LYS A 162 20.41 -13.13 21.52
CA LYS A 162 20.79 -14.07 22.60
C LYS A 162 20.15 -15.47 22.52
N LYS A 163 19.30 -15.76 21.54
CA LYS A 163 18.65 -17.08 21.37
C LYS A 163 19.12 -17.85 20.13
N CYS A 164 19.67 -17.19 19.10
CA CYS A 164 20.08 -17.86 17.86
C CYS A 164 21.48 -17.47 17.34
N LYS A 165 22.21 -16.58 18.04
CA LYS A 165 23.60 -16.18 17.71
C LYS A 165 23.84 -15.67 16.26
N GLU A 166 22.82 -15.21 15.53
CA GLU A 166 22.98 -14.53 14.23
C GLU A 166 22.85 -13.00 14.34
N CYS A 167 23.55 -12.29 13.44
CA CYS A 167 23.50 -10.82 13.30
C CYS A 167 22.16 -10.34 12.73
N ILE A 168 21.56 -9.34 13.37
CA ILE A 168 20.32 -8.70 12.92
C ILE A 168 20.66 -7.72 11.79
N VAL A 169 20.42 -8.13 10.53
CA VAL A 169 20.43 -7.21 9.38
C VAL A 169 19.00 -6.71 9.14
N GLU A 170 18.82 -5.39 9.18
CA GLU A 170 17.55 -4.73 8.88
C GLU A 170 17.07 -5.06 7.45
N LYS A 171 15.84 -5.58 7.35
CA LYS A 171 15.15 -5.81 6.08
C LYS A 171 14.61 -4.48 5.53
N LYS A 172 15.24 -3.93 4.50
CA LYS A 172 14.73 -2.79 3.72
C LYS A 172 13.68 -3.25 2.70
N TYR A 173 12.45 -2.79 2.85
CA TYR A 173 11.46 -2.74 1.78
C TYR A 173 11.71 -1.48 0.95
N VAL A 174 11.83 -1.62 -0.37
CA VAL A 174 11.88 -0.49 -1.31
C VAL A 174 10.45 -0.18 -1.73
N SER A 175 9.89 0.90 -1.20
CA SER A 175 8.69 1.55 -1.74
C SER A 175 9.14 2.70 -2.62
N ILE A 176 8.99 2.58 -3.94
CA ILE A 176 9.08 3.73 -4.85
C ILE A 176 7.71 4.42 -4.78
N GLY A 177 7.57 5.33 -3.83
CA GLY A 177 6.44 6.23 -3.69
C GLY A 177 6.99 7.60 -3.38
N THR A 178 6.77 8.56 -4.28
CA THR A 178 7.07 9.97 -4.05
C THR A 178 6.20 10.48 -2.91
N GLN A 179 6.82 10.90 -1.81
CA GLN A 179 6.17 11.72 -0.79
C GLN A 179 5.80 13.06 -1.44
N THR A 180 4.51 13.36 -1.55
CA THR A 180 4.04 14.73 -1.80
C THR A 180 3.11 15.10 -0.66
N ASP A 181 3.51 16.04 0.18
CA ASP A 181 2.68 16.49 1.29
C ASP A 181 1.48 17.33 0.82
N ASP A 182 0.44 17.31 1.66
CA ASP A 182 -0.90 17.83 1.43
C ASP A 182 -0.93 19.34 1.15
N ILE A 183 -1.54 19.73 0.02
CA ILE A 183 -2.06 21.08 -0.19
C ILE A 183 -3.56 20.94 -0.45
N GLY A 184 -4.35 21.23 0.59
CA GLY A 184 -5.80 21.35 0.49
C GLY A 184 -6.17 22.74 -0.04
N ASP A 185 -6.94 22.78 -1.12
CA ASP A 185 -7.68 23.96 -1.54
C ASP A 185 -8.87 24.16 -0.60
N ILE A 186 -8.98 25.36 -0.01
CA ILE A 186 -10.15 25.79 0.76
C ILE A 186 -11.01 26.68 -0.13
N SER A 187 -12.25 26.23 -0.30
CA SER A 187 -13.41 26.96 -0.81
C SER A 187 -13.74 28.19 0.04
N GLN A 188 -13.94 29.36 -0.57
CA GLN A 188 -14.55 30.51 0.09
C GLN A 188 -16.07 30.50 -0.06
N THR A 189 -16.74 30.37 1.10
CA THR A 189 -18.05 30.90 1.52
C THR A 189 -19.21 31.01 0.51
N ARG A 190 -20.20 30.13 0.71
CA ARG A 190 -21.59 30.30 0.28
C ARG A 190 -22.25 31.42 1.10
N LYS A 191 -22.76 32.45 0.44
CA LYS A 191 -23.87 33.28 0.95
C LYS A 191 -25.19 32.62 0.51
N ASN A 192 -26.12 32.49 1.45
CA ASN A 192 -27.48 32.03 1.20
C ASN A 192 -28.22 33.07 0.37
N VAL A 193 -28.84 32.63 -0.73
CA VAL A 193 -29.92 33.38 -1.41
C VAL A 193 -31.04 32.39 -1.70
N GLU A 194 -32.24 32.77 -1.31
CA GLU A 194 -33.48 32.01 -1.35
C GLU A 194 -33.86 31.56 -2.78
N MET A 195 -34.47 30.38 -2.86
CA MET A 195 -35.04 29.85 -4.10
C MET A 195 -36.33 30.58 -4.45
N GLN A 196 -36.43 31.08 -5.67
CA GLN A 196 -37.69 31.20 -6.39
C GLN A 196 -37.55 30.56 -7.77
N ASN A 197 -38.47 29.65 -8.06
CA ASN A 197 -38.61 28.90 -9.30
C ASN A 197 -38.83 29.82 -10.50
N LYS A 198 -38.16 29.53 -11.63
CA LYS A 198 -38.72 29.58 -12.99
C LYS A 198 -37.74 28.97 -13.99
N GLU A 199 -38.23 27.98 -14.73
CA GLU A 199 -37.54 27.32 -15.85
C GLU A 199 -37.37 28.31 -17.01
N THR A 200 -36.14 28.46 -17.50
CA THR A 200 -35.87 29.03 -18.83
C THR A 200 -34.55 28.45 -19.34
N ILE A 201 -34.62 27.70 -20.44
CA ILE A 201 -33.45 27.13 -21.13
C ILE A 201 -32.77 28.29 -21.88
N ILE A 202 -31.54 28.64 -21.50
CA ILE A 202 -30.68 29.59 -22.21
C ILE A 202 -29.43 28.82 -22.70
N PRO A 203 -28.98 28.99 -23.96
CA PRO A 203 -27.79 28.30 -24.47
C PRO A 203 -26.54 28.78 -23.70
N ILE A 204 -25.83 27.86 -23.06
CA ILE A 204 -24.58 28.16 -22.36
C ILE A 204 -23.51 28.43 -23.43
N GLN A 205 -23.15 29.71 -23.61
CA GLN A 205 -21.92 30.10 -24.27
C GLN A 205 -20.74 29.46 -23.53
N LEU A 206 -19.86 28.80 -24.29
CA LEU A 206 -18.58 28.29 -23.83
C LEU A 206 -17.77 29.43 -23.19
N VAL A 207 -17.82 29.50 -21.86
CA VAL A 207 -16.92 30.36 -21.09
C VAL A 207 -15.51 29.80 -21.30
N GLN A 208 -14.70 30.52 -22.08
CA GLN A 208 -13.27 30.27 -22.17
C GLN A 208 -12.69 30.24 -20.76
N LYS A 209 -12.05 29.12 -20.39
CA LYS A 209 -11.30 29.02 -19.15
C LYS A 209 -10.34 30.20 -19.07
N ARG A 210 -10.38 30.94 -17.95
CA ARG A 210 -9.34 31.91 -17.58
C ARG A 210 -7.98 31.21 -17.70
N GLN A 211 -7.17 31.63 -18.68
CA GLN A 211 -5.77 31.29 -18.73
C GLN A 211 -5.10 31.97 -17.52
N VAL A 212 -4.88 31.21 -16.45
CA VAL A 212 -3.85 31.57 -15.49
C VAL A 212 -2.55 31.42 -16.27
N THR A 213 -1.86 32.52 -16.55
CA THR A 213 -0.48 32.47 -17.02
C THR A 213 0.31 31.71 -15.97
N GLU A 214 0.64 30.44 -16.25
CA GLU A 214 1.41 29.61 -15.34
C GLU A 214 2.80 30.24 -15.19
N SER A 215 3.03 30.93 -14.07
CA SER A 215 4.29 31.58 -13.79
C SER A 215 5.36 30.53 -13.51
N GLU A 216 6.47 30.57 -14.24
CA GLU A 216 7.63 29.72 -13.95
C GLU A 216 8.12 29.93 -12.52
N LYS A 217 8.43 28.83 -11.83
CA LYS A 217 9.04 28.86 -10.50
C LYS A 217 10.47 28.32 -10.56
N PRO A 218 11.44 29.00 -9.93
CA PRO A 218 12.79 28.46 -9.78
C PRO A 218 12.78 27.17 -8.97
N PHE A 219 13.75 26.29 -9.24
CA PHE A 219 13.92 25.06 -8.47
C PHE A 219 14.51 25.36 -7.09
N LEU A 220 14.05 24.61 -6.09
CA LEU A 220 14.63 24.55 -4.75
C LEU A 220 14.91 23.10 -4.41
N ILE A 221 16.18 22.75 -4.29
CA ILE A 221 16.58 21.39 -3.95
C ILE A 221 16.42 21.21 -2.46
N TYR A 222 15.93 20.05 -2.04
CA TYR A 222 15.83 19.72 -0.62
C TYR A 222 16.29 18.31 -0.29
N LYS A 223 16.86 18.18 0.90
CA LYS A 223 17.16 16.90 1.56
C LYS A 223 16.53 16.92 2.95
N SER A 224 15.76 15.88 3.29
CA SER A 224 15.15 15.77 4.62
C SER A 224 16.07 15.03 5.58
N ASP A 225 16.27 15.59 6.77
CA ASP A 225 16.91 14.95 7.92
C ASP A 225 16.07 15.21 9.18
N ASN A 226 15.44 14.16 9.72
CA ASN A 226 14.77 14.17 11.04
C ASN A 226 13.91 15.42 11.37
N ASN A 227 13.03 15.85 10.45
CA ASN A 227 12.15 17.04 10.53
C ASN A 227 12.80 18.42 10.25
N ALA A 228 14.05 18.45 9.84
CA ALA A 228 14.70 19.59 9.21
C ALA A 228 14.94 19.30 7.71
N TYR A 229 15.11 20.37 6.94
CA TYR A 229 15.40 20.30 5.52
C TYR A 229 16.64 21.12 5.20
N ASP A 230 17.65 20.51 4.61
CA ASP A 230 18.68 21.28 3.92
C ASP A 230 18.10 21.73 2.57
N LEU A 231 18.14 23.03 2.30
CA LEU A 231 17.56 23.67 1.13
C LEU A 231 18.66 24.34 0.31
N PHE A 232 18.56 24.28 -1.02
CA PHE A 232 19.51 24.91 -1.93
C PHE A 232 18.83 25.49 -3.17
N ASP A 233 18.99 26.79 -3.40
CA ASP A 233 18.35 27.53 -4.51
C ASP A 233 19.26 27.74 -5.74
N GLY A 234 20.44 27.13 -5.74
CA GLY A 234 21.48 27.35 -6.75
C GLY A 234 22.56 28.35 -6.31
N LYS A 235 22.38 29.05 -5.19
CA LYS A 235 23.35 30.02 -4.66
C LYS A 235 23.70 29.76 -3.20
N THR A 236 22.68 29.54 -2.37
CA THR A 236 22.83 29.47 -0.91
C THR A 236 22.26 28.17 -0.38
N ILE A 237 22.94 27.60 0.61
CA ILE A 237 22.45 26.44 1.36
C ILE A 237 21.99 26.93 2.73
N TRP A 238 20.79 26.53 3.14
CA TRP A 238 20.29 26.85 4.48
C TRP A 238 19.38 25.75 5.01
N ASN A 239 19.21 25.73 6.33
CA ASN A 239 18.30 24.83 7.01
C ASN A 239 16.89 25.44 7.07
N GLY A 240 15.89 24.68 6.62
CA GLY A 240 14.48 25.03 6.65
C GLY A 240 13.69 24.14 7.61
N SER A 241 12.66 24.73 8.23
CA SER A 241 11.63 23.98 8.97
C SER A 241 10.44 23.63 8.07
N ASN A 242 9.53 22.78 8.53
CA ASN A 242 8.25 22.50 7.86
C ASN A 242 7.45 23.78 7.53
N THR A 243 7.49 24.79 8.40
CA THR A 243 6.80 26.06 8.18
C THR A 243 7.42 26.82 7.01
N VAL A 244 8.75 26.90 6.99
CA VAL A 244 9.52 27.52 5.90
C VAL A 244 9.26 26.80 4.58
N PHE A 245 9.23 25.46 4.59
CA PHE A 245 8.93 24.67 3.39
C PHE A 245 7.57 25.04 2.77
N ARG A 246 6.52 25.17 3.61
CA ARG A 246 5.18 25.54 3.14
C ARG A 246 5.15 26.95 2.55
N GLU A 247 5.77 27.92 3.20
CA GLU A 247 5.84 29.30 2.72
C GLU A 247 6.56 29.38 1.36
N LEU A 248 7.69 28.67 1.23
CA LEU A 248 8.49 28.67 0.01
C LEU A 248 7.83 27.94 -1.17
N SER A 249 6.83 27.07 -0.93
CA SER A 249 6.11 26.34 -2.00
C SER A 249 5.36 27.25 -2.98
N GLN A 250 5.03 28.46 -2.55
CA GLN A 250 4.43 29.46 -3.43
C GLN A 250 5.46 30.05 -4.40
N LYS A 251 6.73 30.13 -3.99
CA LYS A 251 7.81 30.77 -4.75
C LYS A 251 8.69 29.79 -5.53
N TYR A 252 8.85 28.56 -5.05
CA TYR A 252 9.78 27.58 -5.60
C TYR A 252 9.11 26.26 -5.97
N SER A 253 9.73 25.57 -6.93
CA SER A 253 9.45 24.19 -7.29
C SER A 253 10.42 23.24 -6.58
N PHE A 254 9.90 22.46 -5.63
CA PHE A 254 10.73 21.57 -4.81
C PHE A 254 11.16 20.31 -5.56
N ILE A 255 12.46 20.02 -5.50
CA ILE A 255 13.08 18.82 -6.09
C ILE A 255 13.87 18.08 -5.00
N PRO A 256 13.56 16.81 -4.73
CA PRO A 256 14.32 16.03 -3.78
C PRO A 256 15.68 15.61 -4.36
N VAL A 257 16.68 15.54 -3.50
CA VAL A 257 17.99 14.93 -3.82
C VAL A 257 17.86 13.43 -4.04
N LYS A 258 18.52 12.88 -5.06
CA LYS A 258 18.59 11.42 -5.27
C LYS A 258 19.57 10.76 -4.30
N ARG A 259 19.49 9.44 -4.16
CA ARG A 259 20.44 8.70 -3.32
C ARG A 259 21.87 8.88 -3.84
N ASN A 260 22.79 9.23 -2.95
CA ASN A 260 24.21 9.49 -3.24
C ASN A 260 24.47 10.73 -4.12
N GLU A 261 23.58 11.72 -4.08
CA GLU A 261 23.73 13.00 -4.77
C GLU A 261 23.86 14.12 -3.71
N THR A 262 24.60 15.20 -4.01
CA THR A 262 24.61 16.43 -3.20
C THR A 262 23.47 17.38 -3.60
N LEU A 263 23.27 18.47 -2.86
CA LEU A 263 22.26 19.48 -3.20
C LEU A 263 22.60 20.19 -4.53
N GLU A 264 23.88 20.47 -4.75
CA GLU A 264 24.42 21.15 -5.92
C GLU A 264 24.36 20.25 -7.16
N GLU A 265 24.74 18.97 -7.02
CA GLU A 265 24.61 17.98 -8.10
C GLU A 265 23.16 17.83 -8.54
N ALA A 266 22.22 17.77 -7.58
CA ALA A 266 20.79 17.71 -7.88
C ALA A 266 20.27 18.97 -8.59
N TYR A 267 20.76 20.15 -8.21
CA TYR A 267 20.42 21.42 -8.86
C TYR A 267 20.93 21.47 -10.29
N ALA A 268 22.20 21.11 -10.50
CA ALA A 268 22.82 21.05 -11.83
C ALA A 268 22.07 20.04 -12.72
N ARG A 269 21.75 18.85 -12.18
CA ARG A 269 20.99 17.83 -12.88
C ARG A 269 19.61 18.33 -13.31
N ILE A 270 18.79 18.84 -12.40
CA ILE A 270 17.42 19.22 -12.75
C ILE A 270 17.39 20.41 -13.72
N THR A 271 18.37 21.32 -13.60
CA THR A 271 18.49 22.47 -14.50
C THR A 271 18.76 22.01 -15.94
N VAL A 272 19.81 21.20 -16.14
CA VAL A 272 20.16 20.72 -17.49
C VAL A 272 19.09 19.78 -18.06
N GLU A 273 18.50 18.91 -17.22
CA GLU A 273 17.41 18.04 -17.64
C GLU A 273 16.17 18.84 -18.07
N SER A 274 15.79 19.86 -17.32
CA SER A 274 14.65 20.72 -17.64
C SER A 274 14.87 21.49 -18.94
N GLU A 275 16.07 22.04 -19.16
CA GLU A 275 16.39 22.84 -20.34
C GLU A 275 16.46 22.00 -21.62
N GLU A 276 17.16 20.86 -21.57
CA GLU A 276 17.23 19.96 -22.72
C GLU A 276 15.87 19.36 -23.07
N LEU A 277 15.06 19.02 -22.06
CA LEU A 277 13.73 18.45 -22.26
C LEU A 277 12.78 19.48 -22.90
N MET A 278 12.83 20.73 -22.43
CA MET A 278 12.08 21.84 -23.04
C MET A 278 12.50 22.06 -24.49
N LYS A 279 13.82 22.05 -24.77
CA LYS A 279 14.33 22.20 -26.14
C LYS A 279 13.88 21.06 -27.05
N LYS A 280 14.05 19.80 -26.64
CA LYS A 280 13.70 18.62 -27.46
C LYS A 280 12.19 18.44 -27.66
N SER A 281 11.39 18.97 -26.74
CA SER A 281 9.92 18.98 -26.85
C SER A 281 9.37 20.23 -27.53
N ASN A 282 10.22 21.11 -28.07
CA ASN A 282 9.81 22.39 -28.67
C ASN A 282 8.93 23.23 -27.73
N GLY A 283 9.28 23.27 -26.44
CA GLY A 283 8.59 24.03 -25.41
C GLY A 283 7.38 23.31 -24.79
N GLU A 284 6.96 22.16 -25.31
CA GLU A 284 5.79 21.44 -24.80
C GLU A 284 5.97 20.89 -23.38
N ILE A 285 7.19 20.53 -23.00
CA ILE A 285 7.51 20.00 -21.67
C ILE A 285 8.38 21.01 -20.93
N ASN A 286 7.77 21.77 -20.01
CA ASN A 286 8.47 22.75 -19.19
C ASN A 286 8.37 22.40 -17.70
N MET A 287 9.47 21.92 -17.11
CA MET A 287 9.50 21.54 -15.69
C MET A 287 9.56 22.72 -14.72
N LYS A 288 9.89 23.94 -15.19
CA LYS A 288 9.86 25.14 -14.33
C LYS A 288 8.42 25.56 -13.99
N ILE A 289 7.46 25.15 -14.82
CA ILE A 289 6.03 25.36 -14.58
C ILE A 289 5.47 24.32 -13.60
N THR A 290 5.71 23.04 -13.86
CA THR A 290 5.09 21.91 -13.13
C THR A 290 5.86 21.50 -11.88
N GLY A 291 7.17 21.74 -11.89
CA GLY A 291 8.07 21.67 -10.74
C GLY A 291 8.68 20.30 -10.42
N ASN A 292 8.14 19.17 -10.88
CA ASN A 292 8.74 17.84 -10.67
C ASN A 292 8.25 16.81 -11.71
N TYR A 293 8.94 15.66 -11.84
CA TYR A 293 8.60 14.66 -12.87
C TYR A 293 7.14 14.15 -12.79
N PRO A 294 6.58 13.75 -11.62
CA PRO A 294 5.19 13.30 -11.54
C PRO A 294 4.18 14.35 -12.00
N LYS A 295 4.37 15.63 -11.63
CA LYS A 295 3.49 16.72 -12.07
C LYS A 295 3.66 17.00 -13.56
N THR A 296 4.90 17.04 -14.05
CA THR A 296 5.20 17.24 -15.48
C THR A 296 4.56 16.18 -16.36
N THR A 297 4.73 14.89 -16.00
CA THR A 297 4.19 13.80 -16.82
C THR A 297 2.67 13.75 -16.75
N LEU A 298 2.07 14.10 -15.61
CA LEU A 298 0.63 14.19 -15.47
C LEU A 298 0.06 15.32 -16.31
N GLU A 299 0.71 16.48 -16.34
CA GLU A 299 0.26 17.61 -17.16
C GLU A 299 0.39 17.29 -18.65
N LEU A 300 1.52 16.74 -19.08
CA LEU A 300 1.69 16.26 -20.46
C LEU A 300 0.64 15.19 -20.82
N PHE A 301 0.33 14.28 -19.90
CA PHE A 301 -0.72 13.29 -20.12
C PHE A 301 -2.08 13.97 -20.33
N ARG A 302 -2.45 14.96 -19.52
CA ARG A 302 -3.74 15.67 -19.65
C ARG A 302 -3.86 16.46 -20.94
N THR A 303 -2.77 17.03 -21.44
CA THR A 303 -2.77 17.79 -22.69
C THR A 303 -2.80 16.87 -23.92
N LYS A 304 -2.22 15.67 -23.82
CA LYS A 304 -2.13 14.71 -24.92
C LYS A 304 -3.27 13.69 -24.97
N SER A 305 -3.92 13.40 -23.84
CA SER A 305 -4.95 12.38 -23.72
C SER A 305 -6.27 12.84 -24.34
N LYS A 306 -7.04 11.90 -24.91
CA LYS A 306 -8.42 12.15 -25.34
C LYS A 306 -9.45 12.02 -24.21
N ALA A 307 -9.05 11.50 -23.04
CA ALA A 307 -9.95 11.42 -21.91
C ALA A 307 -10.24 12.80 -21.33
N ALA A 308 -11.50 13.04 -21.01
CA ALA A 308 -11.86 14.28 -20.37
C ALA A 308 -11.38 14.29 -18.90
N ASN A 309 -10.93 15.47 -18.46
CA ASN A 309 -10.32 15.69 -17.15
C ASN A 309 -11.38 15.63 -16.04
N HIS A 310 -11.76 14.42 -15.62
CA HIS A 310 -12.73 14.22 -14.55
C HIS A 310 -12.07 13.59 -13.33
N LYS A 311 -12.05 14.31 -12.20
CA LYS A 311 -11.91 13.67 -10.88
C LYS A 311 -13.30 13.17 -10.46
N LYS A 312 -13.72 12.00 -10.95
CA LYS A 312 -14.87 11.31 -10.36
C LYS A 312 -14.42 10.56 -9.11
N ILE A 313 -15.07 10.84 -7.98
CA ILE A 313 -14.88 10.08 -6.74
C ILE A 313 -15.27 8.63 -7.02
N ILE A 314 -14.42 7.69 -6.61
CA ILE A 314 -14.70 6.26 -6.72
C ILE A 314 -15.55 5.82 -5.53
N GLY A 315 -16.60 5.05 -5.81
CA GLY A 315 -17.44 4.46 -4.76
C GLY A 315 -16.64 3.57 -3.82
N ASN A 316 -17.03 3.49 -2.55
CA ASN A 316 -16.28 2.73 -1.54
C ASN A 316 -16.14 1.24 -1.92
N GLU A 317 -17.20 0.64 -2.45
CA GLU A 317 -17.21 -0.77 -2.86
C GLU A 317 -16.28 -1.01 -4.07
N GLU A 318 -16.39 -0.20 -5.12
CA GLU A 318 -15.50 -0.27 -6.30
C GLU A 318 -14.04 -0.07 -5.90
N SER A 319 -13.78 0.89 -5.00
CA SER A 319 -12.45 1.13 -4.46
C SER A 319 -11.90 -0.11 -3.74
N GLU A 320 -12.72 -0.82 -2.97
CA GLU A 320 -12.31 -2.04 -2.27
C GLU A 320 -11.93 -3.14 -3.26
N TRP A 321 -12.74 -3.36 -4.29
CA TRP A 321 -12.46 -4.33 -5.35
C TRP A 321 -11.17 -4.03 -6.11
N ILE A 322 -10.97 -2.77 -6.51
CA ILE A 322 -9.74 -2.31 -7.16
C ILE A 322 -8.53 -2.56 -6.26
N MET A 323 -8.63 -2.24 -4.96
CA MET A 323 -7.55 -2.47 -4.00
C MET A 323 -7.25 -3.96 -3.82
N LYS A 324 -8.27 -4.80 -3.65
CA LYS A 324 -8.12 -6.24 -3.49
C LYS A 324 -7.54 -6.90 -4.73
N ALA A 325 -7.89 -6.44 -5.94
CA ALA A 325 -7.35 -6.95 -7.20
C ALA A 325 -5.94 -6.40 -7.54
N SER A 326 -5.50 -5.31 -6.91
CA SER A 326 -4.22 -4.65 -7.18
C SER A 326 -3.03 -5.41 -6.57
N THR A 327 -2.69 -6.52 -7.21
CA THR A 327 -1.54 -7.36 -6.86
C THR A 327 -0.29 -6.89 -7.61
N GLY A 328 0.92 -6.97 -7.03
CA GLY A 328 2.16 -6.55 -7.71
C GLY A 328 2.63 -7.52 -8.82
N GLY A 329 3.87 -7.35 -9.33
CA GLY A 329 4.44 -8.21 -10.38
C GLY A 329 4.90 -9.61 -9.93
N ILE A 330 5.26 -10.48 -10.87
CA ILE A 330 5.84 -11.80 -10.52
C ILE A 330 7.25 -11.59 -9.95
N ILE A 331 7.49 -12.15 -8.76
CA ILE A 331 8.80 -12.15 -8.09
C ILE A 331 9.09 -13.59 -7.73
N TRP A 332 10.03 -14.20 -8.42
CA TRP A 332 10.36 -15.62 -8.30
C TRP A 332 11.84 -15.83 -8.58
N ALA A 333 12.48 -16.76 -7.87
CA ALA A 333 13.86 -17.17 -8.15
C ALA A 333 14.13 -18.56 -7.62
N GLU A 334 15.08 -19.24 -8.27
CA GLU A 334 15.73 -20.43 -7.75
C GLU A 334 17.23 -20.16 -7.60
N GLN A 335 17.90 -20.93 -6.75
CA GLN A 335 19.35 -20.79 -6.60
C GLN A 335 20.04 -21.21 -7.88
N TYR A 336 20.97 -20.39 -8.34
CA TYR A 336 21.73 -20.65 -9.56
C TYR A 336 23.11 -20.02 -9.50
N GLU A 337 24.10 -20.73 -10.03
CA GLU A 337 25.45 -20.22 -10.27
C GLU A 337 25.94 -20.72 -11.61
N GLY A 338 26.40 -19.81 -12.47
CA GLY A 338 26.94 -20.13 -13.78
C GLY A 338 26.69 -19.05 -14.83
N PRO A 339 26.98 -19.33 -16.10
CA PRO A 339 26.75 -18.39 -17.20
C PRO A 339 25.27 -18.03 -17.31
N ALA A 340 24.94 -16.75 -17.51
CA ALA A 340 23.56 -16.29 -17.60
C ALA A 340 23.43 -15.02 -18.44
N GLN A 341 22.18 -14.69 -18.78
CA GLN A 341 21.78 -13.45 -19.41
C GLN A 341 20.58 -12.84 -18.67
N GLU A 342 20.64 -11.54 -18.37
CA GLU A 342 19.52 -10.75 -17.82
C GLU A 342 18.82 -10.03 -18.96
N LEU A 343 17.54 -10.34 -19.14
CA LEU A 343 16.65 -9.66 -20.06
C LEU A 343 15.70 -8.76 -19.28
N ASP A 344 15.43 -7.58 -19.82
CA ASP A 344 14.57 -6.58 -19.20
C ASP A 344 13.71 -5.90 -20.26
N TYR A 345 12.44 -5.66 -19.96
CA TYR A 345 11.55 -4.95 -20.87
C TYR A 345 11.88 -3.45 -20.96
N GLU A 346 11.92 -2.92 -22.17
CA GLU A 346 12.03 -1.48 -22.37
C GLU A 346 10.73 -0.79 -21.92
N SER A 347 10.76 -0.14 -20.74
CA SER A 347 9.65 0.70 -20.26
C SER A 347 8.31 -0.05 -20.26
N MET A 348 8.29 -1.26 -19.71
CA MET A 348 7.18 -2.22 -19.82
C MET A 348 5.80 -1.62 -19.52
N TYR A 349 5.66 -0.93 -18.40
CA TYR A 349 4.39 -0.34 -17.96
C TYR A 349 3.86 0.70 -18.98
N PRO A 350 4.60 1.77 -19.32
CA PRO A 350 4.22 2.71 -20.38
C PRO A 350 3.90 2.05 -21.73
N THR A 351 4.69 1.03 -22.11
CA THR A 351 4.47 0.31 -23.35
C THR A 351 3.14 -0.45 -23.31
N CYS A 352 2.81 -1.16 -22.22
CA CYS A 352 1.51 -1.81 -22.08
C CYS A 352 0.34 -0.82 -22.04
N MET A 353 0.52 0.34 -21.39
CA MET A 353 -0.49 1.39 -21.34
C MET A 353 -0.89 1.91 -22.72
N SER A 354 0.07 2.08 -23.63
CA SER A 354 -0.14 2.73 -24.94
C SER A 354 -0.59 1.83 -26.08
N LYS A 355 -0.64 0.50 -25.89
CA LYS A 355 -1.04 -0.41 -26.98
C LYS A 355 -2.47 -0.13 -27.48
N SER A 356 -2.67 -0.21 -28.79
CA SER A 356 -4.00 0.02 -29.41
C SER A 356 -5.03 -1.06 -29.05
N ASN A 357 -4.56 -2.27 -28.75
CA ASN A 357 -5.42 -3.39 -28.35
C ASN A 357 -5.66 -3.50 -26.84
N THR A 358 -5.20 -2.53 -26.04
CA THR A 358 -5.52 -2.49 -24.60
C THR A 358 -6.67 -1.53 -24.34
N GLN A 359 -7.45 -1.83 -23.30
CA GLN A 359 -8.58 -1.03 -22.86
C GLN A 359 -8.41 -0.65 -21.39
N TRP A 360 -8.82 0.56 -21.06
CA TRP A 360 -8.68 1.15 -19.74
C TRP A 360 -10.01 1.68 -19.23
N PRO A 361 -10.48 1.26 -18.05
CA PRO A 361 -11.73 1.74 -17.47
C PRO A 361 -11.59 3.22 -17.06
N ILE A 362 -12.43 4.07 -17.65
CA ILE A 362 -12.50 5.51 -17.38
C ILE A 362 -13.80 5.91 -16.66
N TYR A 363 -14.78 5.01 -16.63
CA TYR A 363 -16.04 5.16 -15.89
C TYR A 363 -16.23 4.03 -14.87
N GLU A 364 -17.20 4.21 -13.98
CA GLU A 364 -17.58 3.25 -12.92
C GLU A 364 -18.07 1.93 -13.52
N GLY A 365 -17.61 0.80 -12.97
CA GLY A 365 -18.03 -0.54 -13.39
C GLY A 365 -19.43 -0.93 -12.88
N ASP A 366 -19.98 -2.03 -13.41
CA ASP A 366 -21.23 -2.63 -12.95
C ASP A 366 -20.92 -3.83 -12.05
N PHE A 367 -21.53 -3.88 -10.86
CA PHE A 367 -21.45 -5.04 -9.99
C PHE A 367 -22.47 -6.08 -10.42
N GLU A 368 -22.01 -7.32 -10.61
CA GLU A 368 -22.81 -8.42 -11.09
C GLU A 368 -22.61 -9.67 -10.23
N TYR A 369 -23.62 -10.53 -10.25
CA TYR A 369 -23.52 -11.89 -9.78
C TYR A 369 -23.65 -12.82 -10.99
N LEU A 370 -22.61 -13.61 -11.22
CA LEU A 370 -22.55 -14.61 -12.28
C LEU A 370 -22.72 -16.00 -11.65
N GLU A 371 -23.50 -16.87 -12.29
CA GLU A 371 -23.62 -18.28 -11.89
C GLU A 371 -22.45 -19.11 -12.43
N LYS A 372 -21.94 -18.73 -13.61
CA LYS A 372 -20.88 -19.41 -14.35
C LYS A 372 -19.97 -18.40 -15.01
N LEU A 373 -18.72 -18.79 -15.24
CA LEU A 373 -17.69 -17.95 -15.86
C LEU A 373 -17.44 -18.37 -17.31
N ASP A 374 -18.51 -18.49 -18.09
CA ASP A 374 -18.44 -18.99 -19.47
C ASP A 374 -17.79 -17.94 -20.40
N ASN A 375 -18.30 -16.70 -20.35
CA ASN A 375 -17.74 -15.56 -21.08
C ASN A 375 -16.95 -14.66 -20.14
N LEU A 376 -15.67 -14.45 -20.45
CA LEU A 376 -14.77 -13.64 -19.63
C LEU A 376 -14.74 -12.19 -20.13
N SER A 377 -15.71 -11.39 -19.67
CA SER A 377 -15.77 -9.95 -19.94
C SER A 377 -14.61 -9.18 -19.28
N PHE A 378 -14.34 -7.97 -19.76
CA PHE A 378 -13.35 -7.10 -19.12
C PHE A 378 -13.82 -6.71 -17.71
N GLY A 379 -13.13 -7.19 -16.68
CA GLY A 379 -13.55 -6.96 -15.31
C GLY A 379 -12.63 -7.54 -14.25
N ILE A 380 -13.07 -7.37 -12.99
CA ILE A 380 -12.52 -7.98 -11.78
C ILE A 380 -13.51 -9.04 -11.31
N TYR A 381 -13.04 -10.19 -10.87
CA TYR A 381 -13.85 -11.31 -10.45
C TYR A 381 -13.36 -11.86 -9.12
N HIS A 382 -14.29 -12.35 -8.31
CA HIS A 382 -14.01 -13.06 -7.07
C HIS A 382 -13.98 -14.57 -7.37
N VAL A 383 -12.78 -15.13 -7.53
CA VAL A 383 -12.58 -16.52 -7.99
C VAL A 383 -11.51 -17.23 -7.17
N ASP A 384 -11.69 -18.53 -6.99
CA ASP A 384 -10.66 -19.44 -6.50
C ASP A 384 -9.93 -20.07 -7.68
N ILE A 385 -8.59 -20.00 -7.66
CA ILE A 385 -7.74 -20.58 -8.71
C ILE A 385 -7.02 -21.78 -8.10
N GLU A 386 -6.93 -22.87 -8.82
CA GLU A 386 -6.19 -24.05 -8.39
C GLU A 386 -4.76 -23.70 -7.92
N GLY A 387 -4.34 -24.30 -6.81
CA GLY A 387 -3.04 -24.00 -6.19
C GLY A 387 -2.99 -22.69 -5.41
N GLN A 388 -4.12 -22.01 -5.22
CA GLN A 388 -4.26 -20.85 -4.35
C GLN A 388 -3.72 -21.16 -2.94
N PRO A 389 -2.76 -20.37 -2.41
CA PRO A 389 -2.20 -20.64 -1.10
C PRO A 389 -3.21 -20.38 0.02
N GLU A 390 -3.37 -21.33 0.95
CA GLU A 390 -4.30 -21.21 2.08
C GLU A 390 -3.87 -20.15 3.09
N LYS A 391 -2.55 -19.96 3.30
CA LYS A 391 -2.01 -19.03 4.30
C LYS A 391 -1.29 -17.88 3.62
N LYS A 392 -1.48 -16.67 4.14
CA LYS A 392 -0.82 -15.44 3.64
C LYS A 392 0.72 -15.50 3.60
N LYS A 393 1.33 -16.46 4.32
CA LYS A 393 2.79 -16.68 4.40
C LYS A 393 3.34 -17.63 3.32
N ASP A 394 2.47 -18.35 2.63
CA ASP A 394 2.86 -19.35 1.64
C ASP A 394 3.32 -18.66 0.34
N ALA A 395 4.01 -19.40 -0.53
CA ALA A 395 4.55 -18.85 -1.76
C ALA A 395 3.44 -18.30 -2.66
N LYS A 396 3.45 -16.98 -2.88
CA LYS A 396 2.42 -16.28 -3.68
C LYS A 396 2.72 -16.29 -5.18
N CYS A 397 3.92 -16.71 -5.56
CA CYS A 397 4.35 -16.72 -6.95
C CYS A 397 4.88 -18.11 -7.29
N THR A 398 4.40 -18.67 -8.39
CA THR A 398 5.14 -19.66 -9.16
C THR A 398 6.01 -18.93 -10.18
N ARG A 399 6.75 -19.69 -11.00
CA ARG A 399 7.49 -19.13 -12.14
C ARG A 399 6.57 -18.44 -13.16
N LEU A 400 5.33 -18.92 -13.32
CA LEU A 400 4.40 -18.49 -14.38
C LEU A 400 3.14 -17.79 -13.85
N PHE A 401 2.92 -17.75 -12.54
CA PHE A 401 1.68 -17.20 -12.01
C PHE A 401 1.88 -16.53 -10.65
N ARG A 402 1.10 -15.47 -10.39
CA ARG A 402 1.04 -14.83 -9.08
C ARG A 402 -0.37 -14.92 -8.52
N TYR A 403 -0.49 -15.68 -7.44
CA TYR A 403 -1.73 -15.79 -6.68
C TYR A 403 -2.00 -14.52 -5.88
N ASN A 404 -3.29 -14.17 -5.80
CA ASN A 404 -3.82 -13.12 -4.96
C ASN A 404 -4.53 -13.73 -3.74
N PRO A 405 -3.99 -13.61 -2.52
CA PRO A 405 -4.62 -14.15 -1.30
C PRO A 405 -6.03 -13.65 -1.02
N GLU A 406 -6.42 -12.49 -1.58
CA GLU A 406 -7.76 -11.94 -1.43
C GLU A 406 -8.76 -12.57 -2.42
N LYS A 407 -8.28 -13.35 -3.40
CA LYS A 407 -9.08 -14.05 -4.43
C LYS A 407 -9.81 -13.14 -5.44
N TYR A 408 -9.36 -11.89 -5.58
CA TYR A 408 -9.86 -10.94 -6.59
C TYR A 408 -8.90 -10.90 -7.77
N TYR A 409 -9.36 -11.35 -8.93
CA TYR A 409 -8.52 -11.47 -10.13
C TYR A 409 -9.12 -10.66 -11.27
N THR A 410 -8.27 -10.06 -12.08
CA THR A 410 -8.75 -9.46 -13.33
C THR A 410 -8.95 -10.55 -14.39
N HIS A 411 -9.69 -10.22 -15.45
CA HIS A 411 -9.78 -11.09 -16.63
C HIS A 411 -8.40 -11.51 -17.18
N TYR A 412 -7.36 -10.65 -17.15
CA TYR A 412 -6.01 -11.04 -17.59
C TYR A 412 -5.39 -12.14 -16.74
N ASP A 413 -5.58 -12.09 -15.42
CA ASP A 413 -5.08 -13.13 -14.53
C ASP A 413 -5.83 -14.45 -14.76
N ILE A 414 -7.16 -14.39 -14.92
CA ILE A 414 -8.01 -15.57 -15.17
C ILE A 414 -7.67 -16.20 -16.52
N GLN A 415 -7.51 -15.38 -17.57
CA GLN A 415 -7.08 -15.87 -18.88
C GLN A 415 -5.75 -16.60 -18.74
N ARG A 416 -4.77 -15.98 -18.05
CA ARG A 416 -3.46 -16.61 -17.89
C ARG A 416 -3.52 -17.91 -17.07
N ALA A 417 -4.37 -17.97 -16.05
CA ALA A 417 -4.57 -19.20 -15.28
C ALA A 417 -5.15 -20.33 -16.16
N ARG A 418 -6.13 -20.01 -17.01
CA ARG A 418 -6.70 -20.95 -17.99
C ARG A 418 -5.66 -21.42 -19.01
N ASP A 419 -4.85 -20.49 -19.53
CA ASP A 419 -3.76 -20.82 -20.47
C ASP A 419 -2.74 -21.78 -19.86
N LEU A 420 -2.55 -21.73 -18.53
CA LEU A 420 -1.69 -22.62 -17.75
C LEU A 420 -2.35 -23.94 -17.35
N GLY A 421 -3.63 -24.16 -17.72
CA GLY A 421 -4.39 -25.35 -17.36
C GLY A 421 -4.87 -25.37 -15.91
N LEU A 422 -4.85 -24.24 -15.20
CA LEU A 422 -5.33 -24.15 -13.81
C LEU A 422 -6.86 -24.09 -13.77
N GLU A 423 -7.47 -24.85 -12.87
CA GLU A 423 -8.91 -24.76 -12.63
C GLU A 423 -9.27 -23.39 -12.02
N VAL A 424 -10.33 -22.74 -12.54
CA VAL A 424 -10.84 -21.46 -12.03
C VAL A 424 -12.30 -21.61 -11.63
N LYS A 425 -12.59 -21.43 -10.34
CA LYS A 425 -13.93 -21.54 -9.75
C LYS A 425 -14.43 -20.19 -9.30
N LEU A 426 -15.63 -19.81 -9.73
CA LEU A 426 -16.28 -18.61 -9.24
C LEU A 426 -16.72 -18.79 -7.79
N ILE A 427 -16.53 -17.75 -6.97
CA ILE A 427 -16.97 -17.77 -5.58
C ILE A 427 -18.46 -17.39 -5.54
N ASN A 428 -19.26 -18.21 -4.87
CA ASN A 428 -20.71 -18.06 -4.75
C ASN A 428 -21.07 -17.01 -3.68
N GLU A 429 -20.69 -15.77 -3.92
CA GLU A 429 -20.99 -14.60 -3.08
C GLU A 429 -21.37 -13.42 -3.99
N SER A 430 -22.46 -12.71 -3.69
CA SER A 430 -22.87 -11.54 -4.49
C SER A 430 -22.33 -10.24 -3.88
N PRO A 431 -21.77 -9.31 -4.68
CA PRO A 431 -21.36 -9.50 -6.08
C PRO A 431 -20.11 -10.38 -6.21
N ASN A 432 -19.98 -11.12 -7.31
CA ASN A 432 -18.75 -11.89 -7.64
C ASN A 432 -18.05 -11.40 -8.93
N ALA A 433 -18.61 -10.38 -9.59
CA ALA A 433 -17.96 -9.69 -10.70
C ALA A 433 -18.17 -8.16 -10.62
N LEU A 434 -17.16 -7.44 -11.11
CA LEU A 434 -17.18 -6.00 -11.38
C LEU A 434 -16.76 -5.81 -12.83
N ILE A 435 -17.72 -5.50 -13.68
CA ILE A 435 -17.60 -5.49 -15.15
C ILE A 435 -17.47 -4.06 -15.68
N TYR A 436 -16.57 -3.88 -16.65
CA TYR A 436 -16.47 -2.64 -17.42
C TYR A 436 -16.72 -2.96 -18.89
N ASN A 437 -17.94 -2.68 -19.35
CA ASN A 437 -18.26 -2.80 -20.77
C ASN A 437 -17.46 -1.79 -21.62
N GLU A 438 -17.47 -1.97 -22.93
CA GLU A 438 -16.68 -1.15 -23.87
C GLU A 438 -16.97 0.35 -23.76
N LYS A 439 -18.21 0.74 -23.47
CA LYS A 439 -18.61 2.16 -23.32
C LYS A 439 -18.00 2.81 -22.09
N LYS A 440 -17.57 2.01 -21.12
CA LYS A 440 -16.90 2.45 -19.88
C LYS A 440 -15.38 2.49 -20.01
N CYS A 441 -14.85 2.03 -21.12
CA CYS A 441 -13.43 1.91 -21.40
C CYS A 441 -12.97 2.88 -22.50
N MET A 442 -11.68 3.16 -22.52
CA MET A 442 -11.00 3.86 -23.60
C MET A 442 -9.78 3.04 -24.02
N THR A 443 -9.43 3.09 -25.31
CA THR A 443 -8.26 2.37 -25.82
C THR A 443 -6.96 2.94 -25.25
N GLY A 444 -5.92 2.12 -25.15
CA GLY A 444 -4.57 2.59 -24.80
C GLY A 444 -4.03 3.62 -25.79
N GLU A 445 -4.43 3.50 -27.06
CA GLU A 445 -4.07 4.45 -28.09
C GLU A 445 -4.65 5.85 -27.84
N ASP A 446 -5.95 5.93 -27.58
CA ASP A 446 -6.62 7.20 -27.31
C ASP A 446 -6.17 7.84 -26.00
N LEU A 447 -5.87 7.01 -24.99
CA LEU A 447 -5.56 7.47 -23.66
C LEU A 447 -4.08 7.86 -23.51
N PHE A 448 -3.15 7.07 -24.07
CA PHE A 448 -1.72 7.14 -23.74
C PHE A 448 -0.76 7.29 -24.93
N SER A 449 -1.13 6.92 -26.17
CA SER A 449 -0.14 6.87 -27.27
C SER A 449 0.56 8.19 -27.56
N LYS A 450 -0.15 9.32 -27.57
CA LYS A 450 0.47 10.63 -27.82
C LYS A 450 1.47 11.01 -26.73
N TRP A 451 1.14 10.78 -25.47
CA TRP A 451 2.05 10.99 -24.34
C TRP A 451 3.27 10.06 -24.43
N TYR A 452 3.04 8.76 -24.65
CA TYR A 452 4.09 7.75 -24.73
C TYR A 452 5.05 8.02 -25.89
N ASN A 453 4.54 8.26 -27.10
CA ASN A 453 5.33 8.50 -28.30
C ASN A 453 6.21 9.74 -28.18
N THR A 454 5.71 10.78 -27.50
CA THR A 454 6.48 12.00 -27.23
C THR A 454 7.70 11.68 -26.36
N LEU A 455 7.49 10.98 -25.23
CA LEU A 455 8.56 10.71 -24.28
C LEU A 455 9.52 9.60 -24.73
N ILE A 456 9.02 8.53 -25.37
CA ILE A 456 9.86 7.41 -25.80
C ILE A 456 10.85 7.83 -26.90
N LYS A 457 10.43 8.75 -27.79
CA LYS A 457 11.32 9.34 -28.79
C LYS A 457 12.49 10.06 -28.13
N ILE A 458 12.20 10.97 -27.20
CA ILE A 458 13.23 11.72 -26.46
C ILE A 458 14.11 10.79 -25.63
N LYS A 459 13.52 9.78 -24.98
CA LYS A 459 14.27 8.75 -24.22
C LYS A 459 15.32 8.05 -25.08
N ARG A 460 14.95 7.63 -26.29
CA ARG A 460 15.82 6.88 -27.21
C ARG A 460 16.93 7.73 -27.81
N GLU A 461 16.77 9.05 -27.88
CA GLU A 461 17.85 9.97 -28.28
C GLU A 461 18.97 10.07 -27.23
N GLY A 462 18.73 9.66 -25.98
CA GLY A 462 19.73 9.69 -24.91
C GLY A 462 19.99 11.09 -24.33
N GLY A 463 21.14 11.27 -23.67
CA GLY A 463 21.50 12.53 -23.00
C GLY A 463 20.70 12.81 -21.71
N TYR A 464 20.73 14.07 -21.24
CA TYR A 464 20.01 14.44 -20.01
C TYR A 464 18.49 14.44 -20.23
N ALA A 465 18.03 14.95 -21.38
CA ALA A 465 16.61 14.85 -21.73
C ALA A 465 16.11 13.40 -21.85
N GLY A 466 16.96 12.48 -22.33
CA GLY A 466 16.60 11.06 -22.39
C GLY A 466 16.44 10.44 -21.00
N LYS A 467 17.32 10.79 -20.05
CA LYS A 467 17.20 10.42 -18.63
C LYS A 467 15.93 11.00 -18.00
N ALA A 468 15.66 12.29 -18.22
CA ALA A 468 14.46 12.96 -17.72
C ALA A 468 13.17 12.33 -18.29
N SER A 469 13.16 12.02 -19.59
CA SER A 469 12.02 11.37 -20.25
C SER A 469 11.75 9.98 -19.70
N LYS A 470 12.80 9.23 -19.32
CA LYS A 470 12.65 7.95 -18.60
C LYS A 470 11.94 8.15 -17.25
N GLU A 471 12.32 9.17 -16.48
CA GLU A 471 11.67 9.49 -15.19
C GLU A 471 10.21 9.89 -15.38
N LEU A 472 9.89 10.67 -16.43
CA LEU A 472 8.51 11.01 -16.79
C LEU A 472 7.67 9.78 -17.19
N LEU A 473 8.25 8.87 -17.98
CA LEU A 473 7.60 7.61 -18.37
C LEU A 473 7.27 6.75 -17.15
N VAL A 474 8.23 6.55 -16.25
CA VAL A 474 8.08 5.67 -15.08
C VAL A 474 7.14 6.27 -14.03
N SER A 475 7.08 7.59 -13.90
CA SER A 475 6.27 8.25 -12.86
C SER A 475 4.77 8.32 -13.17
N LEU A 476 4.34 8.23 -14.44
CA LEU A 476 2.95 8.46 -14.80
C LEU A 476 1.99 7.48 -14.11
N TRP A 477 2.22 6.17 -14.22
CA TRP A 477 1.29 5.20 -13.64
C TRP A 477 1.19 5.37 -12.11
N GLY A 478 2.29 5.76 -11.45
CA GLY A 478 2.33 6.01 -10.02
C GLY A 478 1.42 7.17 -9.60
N VAL A 479 1.42 8.27 -10.36
CA VAL A 479 0.55 9.42 -10.09
C VAL A 479 -0.90 9.18 -10.53
N LEU A 480 -1.13 8.46 -11.63
CA LEU A 480 -2.47 8.10 -12.09
C LEU A 480 -3.22 7.23 -11.08
N CYS A 481 -2.49 6.30 -10.44
CA CYS A 481 -3.03 5.26 -9.58
C CYS A 481 -2.64 5.48 -8.10
N GLU A 482 -2.30 6.71 -7.74
CA GLU A 482 -1.80 7.03 -6.41
C GLU A 482 -2.79 6.61 -5.34
N GLN A 483 -2.27 5.85 -4.36
CA GLN A 483 -3.03 5.31 -3.25
C GLN A 483 -2.27 5.55 -1.96
N ARG A 484 -2.95 6.13 -0.96
CA ARG A 484 -2.40 6.34 0.39
C ARG A 484 -3.46 6.02 1.43
N ASN A 485 -3.07 5.38 2.53
CA ASN A 485 -3.99 5.05 3.63
C ASN A 485 -5.30 4.40 3.14
N ASN A 486 -5.21 3.48 2.18
CA ASN A 486 -6.35 2.80 1.53
C ASN A 486 -7.36 3.74 0.85
N ARG A 487 -6.90 4.88 0.32
CA ARG A 487 -7.69 5.80 -0.49
C ARG A 487 -6.94 6.17 -1.76
N PHE A 488 -7.68 6.34 -2.85
CA PHE A 488 -7.14 6.79 -4.13
C PHE A 488 -7.12 8.32 -4.23
N TYR A 489 -6.00 8.87 -4.67
CA TYR A 489 -5.79 10.29 -4.93
C TYR A 489 -5.50 10.56 -6.41
N GLY A 490 -4.99 9.54 -7.10
CA GLY A 490 -4.72 9.61 -8.53
C GLY A 490 -6.01 9.75 -9.36
N PRO A 491 -5.93 10.36 -10.55
CA PRO A 491 -7.09 10.58 -11.43
C PRO A 491 -7.65 9.32 -12.10
N HIS A 492 -6.86 8.24 -12.22
CA HIS A 492 -7.26 7.03 -12.96
C HIS A 492 -6.92 5.72 -12.20
N PRO A 493 -7.37 5.54 -10.95
CA PRO A 493 -6.99 4.38 -10.15
C PRO A 493 -7.60 3.06 -10.64
N ARG A 494 -8.69 3.11 -11.44
CA ARG A 494 -9.30 1.92 -12.06
C ARG A 494 -8.34 1.17 -12.97
N ILE A 495 -7.34 1.86 -13.54
CA ILE A 495 -6.31 1.28 -14.42
C ILE A 495 -5.39 0.32 -13.67
N LYS A 496 -5.14 0.57 -12.38
CA LYS A 496 -4.12 -0.10 -11.57
C LYS A 496 -4.19 -1.63 -11.62
N PRO A 497 -5.30 -2.30 -11.28
CA PRO A 497 -5.36 -3.76 -11.24
C PRO A 497 -5.12 -4.37 -12.63
N PHE A 498 -5.68 -3.78 -13.69
CA PHE A 498 -5.55 -4.27 -15.06
C PHE A 498 -4.15 -4.07 -15.64
N LEU A 499 -3.50 -2.94 -15.33
CA LEU A 499 -2.13 -2.69 -15.78
C LEU A 499 -1.17 -3.69 -15.13
N LEU A 500 -1.33 -3.92 -13.82
CA LEU A 500 -0.49 -4.86 -13.08
C LEU A 500 -0.68 -6.30 -13.57
N SER A 501 -1.93 -6.72 -13.83
CA SER A 501 -2.21 -8.06 -14.34
C SER A 501 -1.78 -8.27 -15.79
N LEU A 502 -1.94 -7.27 -16.66
CA LEU A 502 -1.44 -7.32 -18.03
C LEU A 502 0.08 -7.48 -18.04
N VAL A 503 0.80 -6.69 -17.22
CA VAL A 503 2.26 -6.82 -17.06
C VAL A 503 2.65 -8.21 -16.56
N ARG A 504 1.94 -8.76 -15.57
CA ARG A 504 2.16 -10.14 -15.10
C ARG A 504 1.93 -11.17 -16.20
N LYS A 505 0.85 -11.03 -16.97
CA LYS A 505 0.54 -11.93 -18.09
C LYS A 505 1.67 -11.89 -19.12
N THR A 506 2.09 -10.69 -19.53
CA THR A 506 3.15 -10.50 -20.52
C THR A 506 4.49 -11.10 -20.06
N ILE A 507 4.92 -10.85 -18.81
CA ILE A 507 6.17 -11.46 -18.31
C ILE A 507 6.03 -12.98 -18.23
N SER A 508 4.87 -13.50 -17.79
CA SER A 508 4.61 -14.94 -17.74
C SER A 508 4.70 -15.62 -19.11
N GLU A 509 4.03 -15.08 -20.12
CA GLU A 509 4.04 -15.63 -21.49
C GLU A 509 5.46 -15.61 -22.08
N SER A 510 6.28 -14.64 -21.67
CA SER A 510 7.68 -14.52 -22.12
C SER A 510 8.57 -15.58 -21.49
N VAL A 511 8.49 -15.72 -20.16
CA VAL A 511 9.37 -16.63 -19.41
C VAL A 511 9.00 -18.10 -19.64
N GLU A 512 7.74 -18.38 -19.97
CA GLU A 512 7.27 -19.71 -20.37
C GLU A 512 8.10 -20.28 -21.54
N LYS A 513 8.43 -19.45 -22.53
CA LYS A 513 9.24 -19.84 -23.71
C LYS A 513 10.65 -20.28 -23.35
N PHE A 514 11.19 -19.82 -22.22
CA PHE A 514 12.51 -20.20 -21.72
C PHE A 514 12.47 -21.36 -20.72
N GLY A 515 11.27 -21.71 -20.22
CA GLY A 515 11.04 -22.85 -19.34
C GLY A 515 12.00 -22.90 -18.14
N ASN A 516 12.72 -24.01 -18.01
CA ASN A 516 13.64 -24.26 -16.90
C ASN A 516 14.94 -23.45 -16.95
N LYS A 517 15.20 -22.72 -18.03
CA LYS A 517 16.34 -21.80 -18.09
C LYS A 517 16.12 -20.57 -17.23
N VAL A 518 14.89 -20.20 -16.93
CA VAL A 518 14.59 -19.01 -16.12
C VAL A 518 14.99 -19.28 -14.67
N LYS A 519 15.92 -18.48 -14.16
CA LYS A 519 16.48 -18.60 -12.80
C LYS A 519 15.98 -17.51 -11.84
N ARG A 520 15.52 -16.40 -12.40
CA ARG A 520 14.94 -15.28 -11.64
C ARG A 520 13.97 -14.50 -12.49
N ILE A 521 12.91 -14.01 -11.86
CA ILE A 521 11.96 -13.03 -12.37
C ILE A 521 11.82 -11.95 -11.31
N HIS A 522 11.95 -10.70 -11.70
CA HIS A 522 11.71 -9.55 -10.86
C HIS A 522 10.93 -8.51 -11.65
N THR A 523 9.61 -8.52 -11.46
CA THR A 523 8.63 -7.63 -12.12
C THR A 523 8.62 -7.75 -13.64
N ASP A 524 9.51 -7.04 -14.30
CA ASP A 524 9.63 -6.78 -15.73
C ASP A 524 10.97 -7.23 -16.31
N GLY A 525 11.84 -7.79 -15.47
CA GLY A 525 13.10 -8.41 -15.87
C GLY A 525 13.22 -9.86 -15.42
N PHE A 526 14.01 -10.64 -16.14
CA PHE A 526 14.27 -12.04 -15.82
C PHE A 526 15.69 -12.46 -16.20
N VAL A 527 16.21 -13.46 -15.49
CA VAL A 527 17.53 -14.05 -15.75
C VAL A 527 17.33 -15.44 -16.32
N ILE A 528 18.00 -15.74 -17.42
CA ILE A 528 18.08 -17.09 -17.99
C ILE A 528 19.49 -17.65 -17.85
N SER A 529 19.61 -18.93 -17.53
CA SER A 529 20.87 -19.67 -17.50
C SER A 529 21.38 -19.95 -18.91
N GLY A 530 22.69 -19.97 -19.08
CA GLY A 530 23.39 -20.25 -20.33
C GLY A 530 23.78 -18.99 -21.11
N ASN A 531 24.53 -19.23 -22.18
CA ASN A 531 25.02 -18.20 -23.11
C ASN A 531 24.27 -18.22 -24.45
N ASP A 532 23.03 -18.73 -24.44
CA ASP A 532 22.21 -18.91 -25.64
C ASP A 532 22.20 -17.66 -26.53
N ASN A 533 22.35 -17.85 -27.83
CA ASN A 533 22.05 -16.79 -28.79
C ASN A 533 20.54 -16.68 -28.92
N ILE A 534 19.96 -15.77 -28.13
CA ILE A 534 18.54 -15.43 -28.20
C ILE A 534 18.31 -14.74 -29.54
N ASN A 535 17.28 -15.19 -30.27
CA ASN A 535 16.91 -14.61 -31.56
C ASN A 535 16.76 -13.07 -31.43
N PRO A 536 17.56 -12.26 -32.14
CA PRO A 536 17.47 -10.80 -32.09
C PRO A 536 16.07 -10.27 -32.47
N GLU A 537 15.38 -10.96 -33.37
CA GLU A 537 14.02 -10.60 -33.76
C GLU A 537 13.03 -10.81 -32.61
N TYR A 538 13.19 -11.89 -31.84
CA TYR A 538 12.40 -12.12 -30.63
C TYR A 538 12.60 -10.99 -29.62
N ILE A 539 13.85 -10.58 -29.39
CA ILE A 539 14.19 -9.47 -28.49
C ILE A 539 13.49 -8.19 -28.95
N ARG A 540 13.63 -7.84 -30.24
CA ARG A 540 13.09 -6.63 -30.84
C ARG A 540 11.56 -6.58 -30.79
N VAL A 541 10.88 -7.63 -31.27
CA VAL A 541 9.41 -7.68 -31.36
C VAL A 541 8.76 -7.66 -29.98
N ASN A 542 9.41 -8.23 -28.97
CA ASN A 542 8.89 -8.23 -27.60
C ASN A 542 9.38 -7.01 -26.79
N GLY A 543 10.17 -6.11 -27.36
CA GLY A 543 10.68 -4.94 -26.63
C GLY A 543 11.55 -5.30 -25.43
N LEU A 544 12.32 -6.39 -25.55
CA LEU A 544 13.29 -6.82 -24.55
C LEU A 544 14.67 -6.21 -24.85
N GLU A 545 15.50 -6.10 -23.82
CA GLU A 545 16.89 -5.73 -23.92
C GLU A 545 17.73 -6.68 -23.07
N ILE A 546 18.89 -7.12 -23.58
CA ILE A 546 19.86 -7.85 -22.77
C ILE A 546 20.63 -6.82 -21.94
N LYS A 547 20.37 -6.79 -20.64
CA LYS A 547 21.04 -5.88 -19.69
C LYS A 547 22.36 -6.42 -19.18
N LYS A 548 22.41 -7.73 -18.93
CA LYS A 548 23.59 -8.41 -18.39
C LYS A 548 23.90 -9.71 -19.12
N LYS A 549 25.18 -10.03 -19.30
CA LYS A 549 25.70 -11.31 -19.80
C LYS A 549 26.99 -11.63 -19.06
N GLY A 550 27.17 -12.89 -18.65
CA GLY A 550 28.34 -13.34 -17.91
C GLY A 550 27.97 -14.33 -16.81
N ASN A 551 28.91 -14.60 -15.90
CA ASN A 551 28.65 -15.49 -14.77
C ASN A 551 27.77 -14.78 -13.74
N CYS A 552 26.68 -15.43 -13.35
CA CYS A 552 25.69 -14.91 -12.42
C CYS A 552 25.50 -15.87 -11.26
N ILE A 553 25.40 -15.31 -10.05
CA ILE A 553 25.01 -16.00 -8.83
C ILE A 553 23.66 -15.43 -8.39
N VAL A 554 22.61 -16.25 -8.49
CA VAL A 554 21.27 -15.96 -7.96
C VAL A 554 21.13 -16.67 -6.62
N LYS A 555 21.14 -15.92 -5.52
CA LYS A 555 20.84 -16.47 -4.18
C LYS A 555 19.35 -16.40 -3.86
N ASN A 556 18.73 -15.29 -4.24
CA ASN A 556 17.29 -15.04 -4.16
C ASN A 556 16.92 -13.84 -5.06
N CYS A 557 15.63 -13.48 -5.11
CA CYS A 557 15.12 -12.40 -5.96
C CYS A 557 15.80 -11.03 -5.75
N ASN A 558 16.28 -10.75 -4.53
CA ASN A 558 16.90 -9.48 -4.15
C ASN A 558 18.43 -9.55 -4.08
N ASN A 559 19.02 -10.73 -4.24
CA ASN A 559 20.47 -10.95 -4.13
C ASN A 559 20.96 -11.71 -5.35
N VAL A 560 21.37 -10.92 -6.34
CA VAL A 560 21.96 -11.37 -7.60
C VAL A 560 23.31 -10.69 -7.76
N LYS A 561 24.35 -11.48 -8.02
CA LYS A 561 25.71 -10.97 -8.27
C LYS A 561 26.19 -11.42 -9.64
N TRP A 562 26.91 -10.56 -10.32
CA TRP A 562 27.50 -10.82 -11.63
C TRP A 562 29.02 -10.75 -11.52
N ALA A 563 29.72 -11.74 -12.04
CA ALA A 563 31.16 -11.79 -12.15
C ALA A 563 31.56 -11.64 -13.63
N ASN A 564 32.60 -10.83 -13.89
CA ASN A 564 33.09 -10.46 -15.22
C ASN A 564 32.01 -9.80 -16.10
N GLN A 565 31.86 -8.48 -15.94
CA GLN A 565 31.01 -7.66 -16.80
C GLN A 565 31.70 -7.48 -18.15
N SER A 566 31.37 -8.30 -19.14
CA SER A 566 31.71 -8.02 -20.53
C SER A 566 30.44 -7.62 -21.27
N ILE A 567 30.11 -6.33 -21.23
CA ILE A 567 29.05 -5.76 -22.07
C ILE A 567 29.53 -4.37 -22.50
N LYS A 568 29.79 -4.25 -23.81
CA LYS A 568 29.82 -2.97 -24.51
C LYS A 568 28.40 -2.57 -24.87
#